data_AF-A0A3M5DNP5-F1
#
_entry.id   AF-A0A3M5DNP5-F1
#
_cell.length_a   1.000
_cell.length_b   1.000
_cell.length_c   1.000
_cell.angle_alpha   90.00
_cell.angle_beta   90.00
_cell.angle_gamma   90.00
#
_symmetry.space_group_name_H-M   'P 1'
#
loop_
_entity.id
_entity.type
_entity.pdbx_description
1 polymer ?
#
loop_
_entity_poly.entity_id
_entity_poly.type
_entity_poly.pdbx_seq_one_letter_code
_entity_poly.pdbx_strand_id
1 'polypeptide(L)'
;MERFEWKVEARDVSGFKSLICNPQQVATTTEKNPIYLSVDAGVDVVAIFSAAMSLVVALLVAWLTLGVQRNQIQANISNFRNQWMAELRGCVAELVKNMAWLINSTATSAEFKASQDWGNGYVRSLQLRSQLELLLSRDDLESKRVRAYCGDLLDSVSKQKFGDARQPLIDKLLLFQDSVRAELESAWKDAKNDLGINRSFFGFHFARTSKS
;
A
#
# COMPACT_ATOMS: atom_id res chain seq x y z
N MET A 1 -23.00 -56.61 -10.38
CA MET A 1 -21.66 -56.96 -9.88
C MET A 1 -20.78 -57.15 -11.09
N GLU A 2 -20.00 -56.12 -11.44
CA GLU A 2 -19.10 -56.16 -12.58
C GLU A 2 -17.70 -56.51 -12.09
N ARG A 3 -17.14 -57.59 -12.63
CA ARG A 3 -15.83 -58.14 -12.28
C ARG A 3 -14.85 -57.62 -13.32
N PHE A 4 -14.01 -56.65 -12.95
CA PHE A 4 -12.97 -56.13 -13.82
C PHE A 4 -11.67 -56.89 -13.58
N GLU A 5 -11.22 -57.64 -14.58
CA GLU A 5 -9.90 -58.27 -14.60
C GLU A 5 -8.90 -57.34 -15.29
N TRP A 6 -7.91 -56.85 -14.54
CA TRP A 6 -6.79 -56.13 -15.11
C TRP A 6 -5.58 -57.06 -15.19
N LYS A 7 -5.08 -57.24 -16.41
CA LYS A 7 -3.85 -57.98 -16.69
C LYS A 7 -2.68 -57.00 -16.62
N VAL A 8 -1.92 -57.02 -15.53
CA VAL A 8 -0.71 -56.20 -15.38
C VAL A 8 0.48 -57.03 -15.83
N GLU A 9 1.07 -56.68 -16.97
CA GLU A 9 2.38 -57.20 -17.38
C GLU A 9 3.47 -56.53 -16.56
N ALA A 10 4.32 -57.33 -15.93
CA ALA A 10 5.49 -56.85 -15.22
C ALA A 10 6.47 -56.23 -16.21
N ARG A 11 6.56 -54.90 -16.26
CA ARG A 11 7.66 -54.20 -16.91
C ARG A 11 8.92 -54.36 -16.06
N ASP A 12 9.97 -54.84 -16.71
CA ASP A 12 11.31 -54.99 -16.14
C ASP A 12 11.82 -53.65 -15.59
N VAL A 13 11.93 -53.55 -14.26
CA VAL A 13 12.49 -52.39 -13.56
C VAL A 13 13.96 -52.66 -13.24
N SER A 14 14.76 -52.88 -14.28
CA SER A 14 16.22 -52.99 -14.18
C SER A 14 16.91 -51.63 -13.98
N GLY A 15 16.17 -50.52 -13.93
CA GLY A 15 16.70 -49.15 -13.90
C GLY A 15 16.77 -48.44 -12.54
N PHE A 16 16.24 -48.98 -11.45
CA PHE A 16 16.20 -48.30 -10.14
C PHE A 16 17.11 -48.97 -9.10
N LYS A 17 18.36 -49.23 -9.49
CA LYS A 17 19.45 -49.58 -8.57
C LYS A 17 20.21 -48.31 -8.19
N SER A 18 19.72 -47.62 -7.16
CA SER A 18 20.56 -46.94 -6.15
C SER A 18 19.69 -45.98 -5.37
N LEU A 19 19.24 -46.42 -4.20
CA LEU A 19 19.23 -45.68 -2.94
C LEU A 19 18.35 -46.48 -1.98
N ILE A 20 18.87 -46.66 -0.77
CA ILE A 20 18.29 -47.40 0.36
C ILE A 20 18.68 -48.89 0.37
N CYS A 21 19.96 -49.13 0.70
CA CYS A 21 20.34 -50.39 1.36
C CYS A 21 20.03 -50.27 2.85
N ASN A 22 19.09 -51.09 3.33
CA ASN A 22 19.16 -51.64 4.67
C ASN A 22 18.82 -53.14 4.55
N PRO A 23 19.77 -54.07 4.73
CA PRO A 23 19.56 -55.47 4.43
C PRO A 23 18.94 -56.16 5.63
N GLN A 24 17.61 -56.21 5.71
CA GLN A 24 16.96 -57.30 6.42
C GLN A 24 16.68 -58.42 5.43
N GLN A 25 17.33 -59.54 5.70
CA GLN A 25 17.25 -60.79 4.96
C GLN A 25 15.79 -61.24 4.86
N VAL A 26 15.26 -61.27 3.64
CA VAL A 26 14.05 -62.04 3.33
C VAL A 26 14.51 -63.23 2.51
N ALA A 27 14.67 -64.37 3.19
CA ALA A 27 14.88 -65.66 2.54
C ALA A 27 13.56 -66.08 1.88
N THR A 28 13.53 -66.12 0.55
CA THR A 28 12.42 -66.68 -0.22
C THR A 28 12.77 -68.10 -0.65
N THR A 29 12.32 -69.07 0.14
CA THR A 29 12.18 -70.45 -0.34
C THR A 29 11.15 -70.47 -1.46
N THR A 30 11.61 -70.88 -2.64
CA THR A 30 10.86 -70.97 -3.88
C THR A 30 9.92 -72.18 -3.81
N GLU A 31 8.71 -71.96 -3.30
CA GLU A 31 7.61 -72.88 -3.52
C GLU A 31 6.71 -72.35 -4.65
N LYS A 32 6.52 -73.20 -5.65
CA LYS A 32 6.00 -72.90 -6.99
C LYS A 32 4.46 -72.79 -7.00
N ASN A 33 3.90 -72.07 -6.04
CA ASN A 33 2.47 -71.78 -5.98
C ASN A 33 2.22 -70.34 -6.43
N PRO A 34 1.24 -70.08 -7.33
CA PRO A 34 0.94 -68.72 -7.76
C PRO A 34 0.58 -67.87 -6.54
N ILE A 35 1.33 -66.78 -6.33
CA ILE A 35 1.05 -65.82 -5.27
C ILE A 35 -0.19 -65.05 -5.70
N TYR A 36 -1.33 -65.42 -5.13
CA TYR A 36 -2.56 -64.66 -5.28
C TYR A 36 -2.46 -63.39 -4.43
N LEU A 37 -2.05 -62.29 -5.06
CA LEU A 37 -2.18 -60.94 -4.48
C LEU A 37 -3.65 -60.54 -4.56
N SER A 38 -4.44 -60.97 -3.59
CA SER A 38 -5.74 -60.36 -3.31
C SER A 38 -5.47 -58.99 -2.68
N VAL A 39 -5.36 -57.96 -3.51
CA VAL A 39 -5.45 -56.59 -3.02
C VAL A 39 -6.92 -56.35 -2.73
N ASP A 40 -7.31 -56.48 -1.46
CA ASP A 40 -8.55 -55.91 -0.97
C ASP A 40 -8.41 -54.39 -1.12
N ALA A 41 -8.77 -53.89 -2.31
CA ALA A 41 -9.04 -52.48 -2.51
C ALA A 41 -10.39 -52.16 -1.86
N GLY A 42 -10.46 -52.34 -0.53
CA GLY A 42 -11.39 -51.60 0.29
C GLY A 42 -10.99 -50.15 0.12
N VAL A 43 -11.62 -49.48 -0.85
CA VAL A 43 -11.46 -48.04 -1.03
C VAL A 43 -11.91 -47.45 0.29
N ASP A 44 -10.95 -47.11 1.14
CA ASP A 44 -11.23 -46.60 2.47
C ASP A 44 -11.74 -45.17 2.26
N VAL A 45 -13.05 -45.06 2.08
CA VAL A 45 -13.76 -43.80 1.79
C VAL A 45 -13.40 -42.75 2.85
N VAL A 46 -13.08 -43.21 4.06
CA VAL A 46 -12.59 -42.39 5.18
C VAL A 46 -11.22 -41.77 4.89
N ALA A 47 -10.29 -42.49 4.27
CA ALA A 47 -8.96 -41.98 3.90
C ALA A 47 -9.02 -40.97 2.74
N ILE A 48 -9.90 -41.19 1.76
CA ILE A 48 -10.12 -40.23 0.66
C ILE A 48 -10.78 -38.96 1.20
N PHE A 49 -11.77 -39.10 2.09
CA PHE A 49 -12.47 -37.97 2.68
C PHE A 49 -11.56 -37.13 3.59
N SER A 50 -10.71 -37.76 4.40
CA SER A 50 -9.76 -37.05 5.25
C SER A 50 -8.72 -36.26 4.44
N ALA A 51 -8.23 -36.83 3.32
CA ALA A 51 -7.33 -36.13 2.39
C ALA A 51 -8.03 -34.97 1.65
N ALA A 52 -9.31 -35.12 1.28
CA ALA A 52 -10.06 -34.03 0.66
C ALA A 52 -10.34 -32.88 1.64
N MET A 53 -10.67 -33.20 2.89
CA MET A 53 -10.92 -32.20 3.94
C MET A 53 -9.68 -31.38 4.28
N SER A 54 -8.50 -32.00 4.34
CA SER A 54 -7.25 -31.26 4.60
C SER A 54 -6.92 -30.26 3.49
N LEU A 55 -7.21 -30.59 2.23
CA LEU A 55 -7.05 -29.70 1.09
C LEU A 55 -8.03 -28.50 1.15
N VAL A 56 -9.29 -28.75 1.53
CA VAL A 56 -10.28 -27.67 1.73
C VAL A 56 -9.87 -26.72 2.85
N VAL A 57 -9.41 -27.25 3.99
CA VAL A 57 -8.92 -26.42 5.10
C VAL A 57 -7.69 -25.63 4.67
N ALA A 58 -6.75 -26.23 3.94
CA ALA A 58 -5.57 -25.54 3.42
C ALA A 58 -5.95 -24.38 2.47
N LEU A 59 -6.93 -24.59 1.59
CA LEU A 59 -7.45 -23.53 0.70
C LEU A 59 -8.12 -22.40 1.49
N LEU A 60 -8.90 -22.74 2.52
CA LEU A 60 -9.57 -21.75 3.36
C LEU A 60 -8.58 -20.92 4.18
N VAL A 61 -7.56 -21.57 4.75
CA VAL A 61 -6.46 -20.88 5.45
C VAL A 61 -5.70 -19.99 4.48
N ALA A 62 -5.34 -20.48 3.29
CA ALA A 62 -4.67 -19.68 2.27
C ALA A 62 -5.51 -18.45 1.87
N TRP A 63 -6.82 -18.61 1.70
CA TRP A 63 -7.74 -17.51 1.42
C TRP A 63 -7.79 -16.48 2.56
N LEU A 64 -7.90 -16.94 3.82
CA LEU A 64 -7.85 -16.06 4.99
C LEU A 64 -6.51 -15.33 5.11
N THR A 65 -5.39 -16.02 4.90
CA THR A 65 -4.04 -15.41 4.95
C THR A 65 -3.88 -14.34 3.88
N LEU A 66 -4.34 -14.59 2.65
CA LEU A 66 -4.34 -13.58 1.58
C LEU A 66 -5.21 -12.36 1.95
N GLY A 67 -6.35 -12.58 2.61
CA GLY A 67 -7.20 -11.51 3.14
C GLY A 67 -6.48 -10.65 4.18
N VAL A 68 -5.84 -11.27 5.17
CA VAL A 68 -5.09 -10.56 6.22
C VAL A 68 -3.93 -9.75 5.65
N GLN A 69 -3.15 -10.32 4.73
CA GLN A 69 -2.01 -9.62 4.10
C GLN A 69 -2.45 -8.40 3.31
N ARG A 70 -3.56 -8.50 2.55
CA ARG A 70 -4.12 -7.35 1.82
C ARG A 70 -4.53 -6.23 2.78
N ASN A 71 -5.19 -6.56 3.87
CA ASN A 71 -5.61 -5.58 4.87
C ASN A 71 -4.40 -4.90 5.55
N GLN A 72 -3.34 -5.64 5.85
CA GLN A 72 -2.11 -5.08 6.42
C GLN A 72 -1.41 -4.12 5.46
N ILE A 73 -1.31 -4.47 4.17
CA ILE A 73 -0.73 -3.59 3.15
C ILE A 73 -1.56 -2.30 3.02
N GLN A 74 -2.89 -2.41 2.97
CA GLN A 74 -3.78 -1.25 2.92
C GLN A 74 -3.65 -0.35 4.16
N ALA A 75 -3.57 -0.93 5.35
CA ALA A 75 -3.35 -0.19 6.59
C ALA A 75 -2.00 0.55 6.58
N ASN A 76 -0.93 -0.09 6.11
CA ASN A 76 0.39 0.53 5.98
C ASN A 76 0.38 1.69 4.98
N ILE A 77 -0.26 1.54 3.83
CA ILE A 77 -0.40 2.61 2.82
C ILE A 77 -1.20 3.79 3.40
N SER A 78 -2.27 3.51 4.13
CA SER A 78 -3.09 4.54 4.80
C SER A 78 -2.29 5.32 5.85
N ASN A 79 -1.48 4.61 6.65
CA ASN A 79 -0.62 5.25 7.64
C ASN A 79 0.43 6.15 6.97
N PHE A 80 1.08 5.67 5.91
CA PHE A 80 2.03 6.46 5.12
C PHE A 80 1.38 7.73 4.56
N ARG A 81 0.17 7.63 3.99
CA ARG A 81 -0.57 8.79 3.47
C ARG A 81 -0.95 9.78 4.57
N ASN A 82 -1.39 9.30 5.73
CA ASN A 82 -1.72 10.16 6.87
C ASN A 82 -0.49 10.91 7.37
N GLN A 83 0.64 10.22 7.51
CA GLN A 83 1.91 10.84 7.88
C GLN A 83 2.34 11.89 6.85
N TRP A 84 2.33 11.53 5.57
CA TRP A 84 2.65 12.45 4.47
C TRP A 84 1.78 13.72 4.48
N MET A 85 0.46 13.59 4.66
CA MET A 85 -0.45 14.74 4.79
C MET A 85 -0.13 15.60 6.03
N ALA A 86 0.25 14.99 7.15
CA ALA A 86 0.63 15.71 8.36
C ALA A 86 1.92 16.50 8.16
N GLU A 87 2.94 15.89 7.53
CA GLU A 87 4.20 16.54 7.18
C GLU A 87 3.99 17.71 6.21
N LEU A 88 3.14 17.52 5.18
CA LEU A 88 2.79 18.58 4.23
C LEU A 88 2.09 19.76 4.92
N ARG A 89 1.11 19.49 5.80
CA ARG A 89 0.45 20.54 6.60
C ARG A 89 1.43 21.28 7.50
N GLY A 90 2.32 20.55 8.17
CA GLY A 90 3.33 21.13 9.05
C GLY A 90 4.29 22.06 8.29
N CYS A 91 4.83 21.57 7.17
CA CYS A 91 5.73 22.33 6.31
C CYS A 91 5.08 23.62 5.79
N VAL A 92 3.83 23.54 5.32
CA VAL A 92 3.10 24.71 4.80
C VAL A 92 2.76 25.70 5.92
N ALA A 93 2.34 25.22 7.09
CA ALA A 93 2.06 26.09 8.23
C ALA A 93 3.31 26.87 8.66
N GLU A 94 4.47 26.21 8.70
CA GLU A 94 5.74 26.87 9.02
C GLU A 94 6.14 27.89 7.95
N LEU A 95 5.98 27.53 6.66
CA LEU A 95 6.26 28.43 5.54
C LEU A 95 5.37 29.67 5.60
N VAL A 96 4.06 29.50 5.80
CA VAL A 96 3.09 30.60 5.90
C VAL A 96 3.41 31.52 7.07
N LYS A 97 3.73 30.95 8.23
CA LYS A 97 4.14 31.73 9.42
C LYS A 97 5.40 32.56 9.13
N ASN A 98 6.41 31.94 8.52
CA ASN A 98 7.68 32.61 8.21
C ASN A 98 7.48 33.73 7.17
N MET A 99 6.68 33.49 6.13
CA MET A 99 6.33 34.52 5.14
C MET A 99 5.56 35.68 5.76
N ALA A 100 4.53 35.41 6.56
CA ALA A 100 3.77 36.45 7.23
C ALA A 100 4.65 37.33 8.11
N TRP A 101 5.59 36.71 8.83
CA TRP A 101 6.58 37.44 9.63
C TRP A 101 7.50 38.30 8.76
N LEU A 102 8.06 37.77 7.67
CA LEU A 102 8.89 38.54 6.73
C LEU A 102 8.12 39.72 6.14
N ILE A 103 6.86 39.51 5.71
CA ILE A 103 6.01 40.54 5.12
C ILE A 103 5.75 41.67 6.13
N ASN A 104 5.41 41.32 7.37
CA ASN A 104 5.09 42.30 8.39
C ASN A 104 6.34 43.07 8.82
N SER A 105 7.45 42.37 9.10
CA SER A 105 8.70 42.99 9.56
C SER A 105 9.31 43.90 8.49
N THR A 106 9.24 43.52 7.21
CA THR A 106 9.72 44.35 6.08
C THR A 106 8.88 45.61 5.91
N ALA A 107 7.57 45.55 6.16
CA ALA A 107 6.70 46.72 6.08
C ALA A 107 6.87 47.68 7.28
N THR A 108 7.24 47.17 8.46
CA THR A 108 7.34 47.97 9.70
C THR A 108 8.71 48.62 9.91
N SER A 109 9.80 47.99 9.47
CA SER A 109 11.15 48.50 9.70
C SER A 109 11.95 48.62 8.40
N ALA A 110 12.45 49.83 8.14
CA ALA A 110 13.20 50.15 6.93
C ALA A 110 14.54 49.39 6.84
N GLU A 111 15.18 49.16 7.99
CA GLU A 111 16.49 48.49 8.08
C GLU A 111 16.37 46.96 8.13
N PHE A 112 15.16 46.43 8.37
CA PHE A 112 14.97 44.99 8.55
C PHE A 112 15.44 44.18 7.34
N LYS A 113 15.21 44.67 6.12
CA LYS A 113 15.64 43.94 4.90
C LYS A 113 17.16 43.79 4.76
N ALA A 114 17.94 44.70 5.37
CA ALA A 114 19.39 44.64 5.42
C ALA A 114 19.91 43.81 6.61
N SER A 115 19.02 43.43 7.53
CA SER A 115 19.39 42.66 8.71
C SER A 115 19.69 41.20 8.38
N GLN A 116 20.53 40.58 9.22
CA GLN A 116 20.79 39.14 9.16
C GLN A 116 19.52 38.31 9.38
N ASP A 117 18.58 38.80 10.19
CA ASP A 117 17.31 38.12 10.48
C ASP A 117 16.44 37.96 9.23
N TRP A 118 16.40 38.97 8.36
CA TRP A 118 15.71 38.85 7.07
C TRP A 118 16.37 37.79 6.19
N GLY A 119 17.71 37.80 6.10
CA GLY A 119 18.45 36.79 5.33
C GLY A 119 18.20 35.36 5.83
N ASN A 120 18.27 35.15 7.14
CA ASN A 120 17.98 33.86 7.77
C ASN A 120 16.54 33.41 7.53
N GLY A 121 15.56 34.33 7.69
CA GLY A 121 14.16 34.07 7.41
C GLY A 121 13.92 33.69 5.95
N TYR A 122 14.55 34.40 5.01
CA TYR A 122 14.41 34.11 3.58
C TYR A 122 15.03 32.75 3.20
N VAL A 123 16.23 32.44 3.70
CA VAL A 123 16.86 31.12 3.50
C VAL A 123 15.99 30.01 4.10
N ARG A 124 15.41 30.21 5.28
CA ARG A 124 14.47 29.25 5.88
C ARG A 124 13.25 29.03 4.99
N SER A 125 12.70 30.08 4.39
CA SER A 125 11.61 29.98 3.43
C SER A 125 11.98 29.16 2.19
N LEU A 126 13.20 29.31 1.66
CA LEU A 126 13.68 28.51 0.53
C LEU A 126 13.84 27.03 0.90
N GLN A 127 14.36 26.73 2.09
CA GLN A 127 14.45 25.34 2.61
C GLN A 127 13.06 24.70 2.72
N LEU A 128 12.09 25.42 3.30
CA LEU A 128 10.71 24.97 3.44
C LEU A 128 10.04 24.79 2.07
N ARG A 129 10.36 25.64 1.08
CA ARG A 129 9.91 25.43 -0.30
C ARG A 129 10.49 24.15 -0.89
N SER A 130 11.78 23.86 -0.74
CA SER A 130 12.37 22.61 -1.23
C SER A 130 11.75 21.39 -0.56
N GLN A 131 11.48 21.46 0.75
CA GLN A 131 10.76 20.41 1.46
C GLN A 131 9.33 20.24 0.94
N LEU A 132 8.62 21.34 0.69
CA LEU A 132 7.30 21.33 0.07
C LEU A 132 7.34 20.70 -1.33
N GLU A 133 8.33 21.02 -2.15
CA GLU A 133 8.50 20.46 -3.50
C GLU A 133 8.72 18.94 -3.49
N LEU A 134 9.41 18.41 -2.47
CA LEU A 134 9.60 16.97 -2.25
C LEU A 134 8.33 16.27 -1.76
N LEU A 135 7.50 16.96 -0.95
CA LEU A 135 6.25 16.41 -0.44
C LEU A 135 5.13 16.45 -1.49
N LEU A 136 5.11 17.44 -2.38
CA LEU A 136 4.11 17.51 -3.44
C LEU A 136 4.33 16.43 -4.49
N SER A 137 3.23 15.83 -4.96
CA SER A 137 3.27 14.86 -6.07
C SER A 137 3.86 15.49 -7.33
N ARG A 138 4.59 14.70 -8.11
CA ARG A 138 5.49 15.23 -9.14
C ARG A 138 4.76 15.82 -10.35
N ASP A 139 3.58 15.29 -10.71
CA ASP A 139 3.02 15.52 -12.05
C ASP A 139 1.57 16.00 -12.14
N ASP A 140 0.85 16.12 -11.03
CA ASP A 140 -0.52 16.64 -11.02
C ASP A 140 -0.55 18.18 -11.21
N LEU A 141 -1.65 18.65 -11.81
CA LEU A 141 -1.86 20.05 -12.15
C LEU A 141 -1.93 20.93 -10.90
N GLU A 142 -2.50 20.41 -9.81
CA GLU A 142 -2.66 21.13 -8.55
C GLU A 142 -1.30 21.33 -7.84
N SER A 143 -0.47 20.30 -7.75
CA SER A 143 0.91 20.43 -7.26
C SER A 143 1.74 21.42 -8.08
N LYS A 144 1.57 21.45 -9.42
CA LYS A 144 2.21 22.48 -10.27
C LYS A 144 1.72 23.89 -9.93
N ARG A 145 0.42 24.06 -9.68
CA ARG A 145 -0.18 25.34 -9.27
C ARG A 145 0.33 25.79 -7.90
N VAL A 146 0.42 24.89 -6.93
CA VAL A 146 0.97 25.17 -5.60
C VAL A 146 2.43 25.62 -5.69
N ARG A 147 3.25 24.96 -6.51
CA ARG A 147 4.65 25.35 -6.76
C ARG A 147 4.76 26.74 -7.39
N ALA A 148 3.93 27.03 -8.39
CA ALA A 148 3.89 28.33 -9.04
C ALA A 148 3.52 29.44 -8.04
N TYR A 149 2.45 29.26 -7.26
CA TYR A 149 2.05 30.24 -6.25
C TYR A 149 3.11 30.44 -5.17
N CYS A 150 3.75 29.36 -4.71
CA CYS A 150 4.84 29.47 -3.74
C CYS A 150 6.02 30.27 -4.31
N GLY A 151 6.38 30.04 -5.57
CA GLY A 151 7.43 30.77 -6.28
C GLY A 151 7.10 32.26 -6.44
N ASP A 152 5.91 32.57 -6.93
CA ASP A 152 5.42 33.94 -7.12
C ASP A 152 5.33 34.70 -5.79
N LEU A 153 4.92 34.03 -4.72
CA LEU A 153 4.86 34.59 -3.38
C LEU A 153 6.28 34.92 -2.86
N LEU A 154 7.22 33.98 -2.96
CA LEU A 154 8.62 34.18 -2.58
C LEU A 154 9.26 35.34 -3.33
N ASP A 155 9.03 35.42 -4.64
CA ASP A 155 9.51 36.50 -5.48
C ASP A 155 8.88 37.84 -5.06
N SER A 156 7.58 37.87 -4.79
CA SER A 156 6.88 39.07 -4.33
C SER A 156 7.38 39.54 -2.96
N VAL A 157 7.61 38.64 -2.00
CA VAL A 157 8.19 38.95 -0.69
C VAL A 157 9.62 39.48 -0.84
N SER A 158 10.42 38.91 -1.75
CA SER A 158 11.78 39.39 -2.00
C SER A 158 11.82 40.81 -2.57
N LYS A 159 10.80 41.20 -3.34
CA LYS A 159 10.67 42.52 -3.98
C LYS A 159 10.05 43.58 -3.08
N GLN A 160 9.35 43.17 -2.02
CA GLN A 160 8.71 44.08 -1.07
C GLN A 160 9.71 45.07 -0.46
N LYS A 161 9.32 46.34 -0.38
CA LYS A 161 10.05 47.44 0.22
C LYS A 161 9.35 47.96 1.48
N PHE A 162 10.08 48.74 2.25
CA PHE A 162 9.52 49.47 3.39
C PHE A 162 8.40 50.42 2.94
N GLY A 163 7.30 50.44 3.68
CA GLY A 163 6.13 51.26 3.36
C GLY A 163 5.19 50.69 2.31
N ASP A 164 5.53 49.57 1.65
CA ASP A 164 4.63 48.91 0.71
C ASP A 164 3.37 48.39 1.44
N ALA A 165 2.25 48.39 0.74
CA ALA A 165 1.01 47.81 1.24
C ALA A 165 1.20 46.32 1.52
N ARG A 166 0.89 45.90 2.75
CA ARG A 166 0.96 44.49 3.18
C ARG A 166 -0.15 43.63 2.57
N GLN A 167 -1.31 44.23 2.34
CA GLN A 167 -2.54 43.51 1.97
C GLN A 167 -2.39 42.64 0.71
N PRO A 168 -1.79 43.11 -0.41
CA PRO A 168 -1.64 42.28 -1.60
C PRO A 168 -0.80 41.01 -1.39
N LEU A 169 0.19 41.06 -0.49
CA LEU A 169 1.02 39.89 -0.16
C LEU A 169 0.30 38.93 0.78
N ILE A 170 -0.49 39.45 1.71
CA ILE A 170 -1.35 38.65 2.58
C ILE A 170 -2.40 37.93 1.74
N ASP A 171 -3.02 38.61 0.76
CA ASP A 171 -4.01 37.99 -0.12
C ASP A 171 -3.38 36.86 -0.97
N LYS A 172 -2.16 37.07 -1.50
CA LYS A 172 -1.41 35.99 -2.17
C LYS A 172 -1.08 34.82 -1.24
N LEU A 173 -0.73 35.11 0.02
CA LEU A 173 -0.46 34.09 1.03
C LEU A 173 -1.71 33.24 1.33
N LEU A 174 -2.89 33.87 1.40
CA LEU A 174 -4.16 33.18 1.57
C LEU A 174 -4.51 32.33 0.35
N LEU A 175 -4.32 32.85 -0.88
CA LEU A 175 -4.52 32.06 -2.10
C LEU A 175 -3.60 30.83 -2.16
N PHE A 176 -2.35 30.98 -1.74
CA PHE A 176 -1.43 29.85 -1.60
C PHE A 176 -1.94 28.83 -0.56
N GLN A 177 -2.37 29.28 0.61
CA GLN A 177 -2.92 28.42 1.66
C GLN A 177 -4.16 27.65 1.18
N ASP A 178 -5.07 28.32 0.49
CA ASP A 178 -6.29 27.69 -0.04
C ASP A 178 -5.97 26.68 -1.14
N SER A 179 -4.97 26.96 -1.98
CA SER A 179 -4.50 26.01 -2.99
C SER A 179 -3.93 24.74 -2.36
N VAL A 180 -3.12 24.87 -1.30
CA VAL A 180 -2.62 23.72 -0.53
C VAL A 180 -3.76 22.96 0.13
N ARG A 181 -4.74 23.66 0.71
CA ARG A 181 -5.91 23.02 1.34
C ARG A 181 -6.72 22.22 0.32
N ALA A 182 -6.89 22.75 -0.89
CA ALA A 182 -7.56 22.03 -1.98
C ALA A 182 -6.81 20.74 -2.36
N GLU A 183 -5.48 20.80 -2.45
CA GLU A 183 -4.64 19.62 -2.72
C GLU A 183 -4.76 18.56 -1.62
N LEU A 184 -4.69 18.97 -0.36
CA LEU A 184 -4.86 18.08 0.79
C LEU A 184 -6.25 17.43 0.83
N GLU A 185 -7.30 18.16 0.47
CA GLU A 185 -8.67 17.62 0.42
C GLU A 185 -8.84 16.66 -0.77
N SER A 186 -8.19 16.93 -1.91
CA SER A 186 -8.16 16.00 -3.04
C SER A 186 -7.48 14.69 -2.65
N ALA A 187 -6.27 14.76 -2.09
CA ALA A 187 -5.54 13.58 -1.63
C ALA A 187 -6.29 12.81 -0.53
N TRP A 188 -7.04 13.51 0.32
CA TRP A 188 -7.88 12.89 1.34
C TRP A 188 -9.07 12.13 0.75
N LYS A 189 -9.72 12.67 -0.30
CA LYS A 189 -10.78 11.98 -1.02
C LYS A 189 -10.26 10.71 -1.69
N ASP A 190 -9.08 10.77 -2.29
CA ASP A 190 -8.43 9.59 -2.87
C ASP A 190 -8.10 8.54 -1.80
N ALA A 191 -7.63 8.96 -0.63
CA ALA A 191 -7.42 8.07 0.51
C ALA A 191 -8.72 7.38 0.99
N LYS A 192 -9.83 8.11 1.06
CA LYS A 192 -11.14 7.52 1.42
C LYS A 192 -11.62 6.50 0.40
N ASN A 193 -11.39 6.76 -0.89
CA ASN A 193 -11.77 5.86 -1.97
C ASN A 193 -10.96 4.55 -1.93
N ASP A 194 -9.65 4.64 -1.68
CA ASP A 194 -8.74 3.47 -1.61
C ASP A 194 -9.03 2.57 -0.41
N LEU A 195 -9.48 3.14 0.70
CA LEU A 195 -9.90 2.39 1.89
C LEU A 195 -11.27 1.71 1.74
N GLY A 196 -11.95 1.88 0.61
CA GLY A 196 -13.27 1.30 0.39
C GLY A 196 -14.37 1.85 1.32
N ILE A 197 -14.08 2.93 2.07
CA ILE A 197 -15.03 3.59 2.98
C ILE A 197 -16.28 4.03 2.20
N ASN A 198 -16.13 4.34 0.91
CA ASN A 198 -17.22 4.76 0.04
C ASN A 198 -17.94 3.62 -0.71
N ARG A 199 -17.50 2.35 -0.56
CA ARG A 199 -18.06 1.20 -1.29
C ARG A 199 -18.83 0.18 -0.44
N SER A 200 -18.82 0.25 0.89
CA SER A 200 -19.29 -0.88 1.73
C SER A 200 -20.58 -0.66 2.54
N PHE A 201 -21.64 -0.08 1.95
CA PHE A 201 -22.99 -0.27 2.54
C PHE A 201 -24.10 -0.69 1.57
N PHE A 202 -23.83 -0.84 0.27
CA PHE A 202 -24.85 -1.24 -0.72
C PHE A 202 -24.67 -2.67 -1.28
N GLY A 203 -23.80 -3.47 -0.68
CA GLY A 203 -23.35 -4.75 -1.24
C GLY A 203 -23.67 -6.00 -0.43
N PHE A 204 -24.51 -5.95 0.61
CA PHE A 204 -25.17 -7.17 1.11
C PHE A 204 -26.28 -7.57 0.13
N HIS A 205 -25.84 -7.91 -1.07
CA HIS A 205 -26.52 -8.66 -2.10
C HIS A 205 -26.66 -10.12 -1.62
N PHE A 206 -27.21 -10.33 -0.42
CA PHE A 206 -27.91 -11.57 -0.08
C PHE A 206 -29.28 -11.52 -0.76
N ALA A 207 -29.25 -11.37 -2.08
CA ALA A 207 -30.37 -11.67 -2.92
C ALA A 207 -30.55 -13.18 -2.89
N ARG A 208 -31.59 -13.59 -2.17
CA ARG A 208 -32.73 -14.23 -2.82
C ARG A 208 -32.38 -15.56 -3.54
N THR A 209 -32.07 -16.60 -2.78
CA THR A 209 -32.59 -17.94 -3.14
C THR A 209 -33.96 -18.09 -2.51
N SER A 210 -34.96 -17.43 -3.11
CA SER A 210 -36.37 -17.77 -2.91
C SER A 210 -36.54 -19.20 -3.42
N LYS A 211 -36.77 -20.13 -2.51
CA LYS A 211 -37.15 -21.51 -2.83
C LYS A 211 -38.42 -21.48 -3.69
N SER A 212 -38.36 -22.17 -4.82
CA SER A 212 -39.52 -22.74 -5.51
C SER A 212 -39.66 -24.19 -5.08
#